data_AF-A0AA92TVF3-F1
#
_entry.id   AF-A0AA92TVF3-F1
#
_cell.length_a   1.000
_cell.length_b   1.000
_cell.length_c   1.000
_cell.angle_alpha   90.00
_cell.angle_beta   90.00
_cell.angle_gamma   90.00
#
_symmetry.space_group_name_H-M   'P 1'
#
loop_
_entity.id
_entity.type
_entity.pdbx_description
1 polymer ?
#
loop_
_entity_poly.entity_id
_entity_poly.type
_entity_poly.pdbx_seq_one_letter_code
_entity_poly.pdbx_strand_id
1 'polypeptide(L)'
;MASLNMYGPYTLSKEEIDKRIATGKPGNYAYGYTRKSDNTFIVKYVGRSDSDLNKRIKHGIGKYAQFKFSYAKNSKEAFEKECKNYHDFGGDIGSLDNDIHPDRPEGKEYECPICDIFDE
;
A
#
# COMPACT_ATOMS: atom_id res chain seq x y z
N MET A 1 -1.96 17.08 -6.33
CA MET A 1 -1.12 15.87 -6.42
C MET A 1 -1.71 14.82 -5.52
N ALA A 2 -1.71 13.55 -5.92
CA ALA A 2 -2.11 12.46 -5.06
C ALA A 2 -1.21 12.38 -3.81
N SER A 3 -1.79 12.02 -2.67
CA SER A 3 -1.07 11.83 -1.41
C SER A 3 -1.53 10.52 -0.79
N LEU A 4 -0.56 9.69 -0.37
CA LEU A 4 -0.82 8.41 0.30
C LEU A 4 -1.51 8.58 1.67
N ASN A 5 -1.35 9.74 2.32
CA ASN A 5 -1.77 9.96 3.71
C ASN A 5 -1.33 8.80 4.63
N MET A 6 -0.01 8.55 4.62
CA MET A 6 0.66 7.46 5.34
C MET A 6 1.88 8.00 6.08
N TYR A 7 2.25 7.34 7.18
CA TYR A 7 3.46 7.60 7.93
C TYR A 7 4.71 7.21 7.13
N GLY A 8 5.78 7.99 7.25
CA GLY A 8 7.06 7.78 6.58
C GLY A 8 7.39 8.86 5.54
N PRO A 9 8.40 8.62 4.68
CA PRO A 9 9.01 7.33 4.40
C PRO A 9 9.99 6.87 5.49
N TYR A 10 10.07 5.56 5.69
CA TYR A 10 11.06 4.89 6.54
C TYR A 10 11.90 3.93 5.69
N THR A 11 13.12 3.62 6.14
CA THR A 11 13.96 2.60 5.49
C THR A 11 13.27 1.24 5.54
N LEU A 12 13.23 0.52 4.41
CA LEU A 12 12.62 -0.80 4.36
C LEU A 12 13.58 -1.86 4.91
N SER A 13 13.57 -1.98 6.24
CA SER A 13 14.28 -3.02 6.98
C SER A 13 13.35 -3.69 8.00
N LYS A 14 13.68 -4.92 8.38
CA LYS A 14 12.96 -5.65 9.43
C LYS A 14 12.87 -4.84 10.73
N GLU A 15 13.97 -4.19 11.11
CA GLU A 15 14.09 -3.40 12.33
C GLU A 15 13.17 -2.16 12.34
N GLU A 16 13.16 -1.36 11.26
CA GLU A 16 12.25 -0.19 11.21
C GLU A 16 10.79 -0.63 11.07
N ILE A 17 10.49 -1.75 10.39
CA ILE A 17 9.12 -2.30 10.37
C ILE A 17 8.67 -2.69 11.78
N ASP A 18 9.47 -3.50 12.50
CA ASP A 18 9.14 -4.01 13.83
C ASP A 18 9.04 -2.89 14.88
N LYS A 19 9.79 -1.80 14.68
CA LYS A 19 9.72 -0.60 15.52
C LYS A 19 8.49 0.27 15.28
N ARG A 20 8.00 0.36 14.03
CA ARG A 20 6.96 1.33 13.64
C ARG A 20 5.57 0.71 13.53
N ILE A 21 5.48 -0.58 13.21
CA ILE A 21 4.23 -1.26 12.90
C ILE A 21 3.98 -2.37 13.92
N ALA A 22 2.89 -2.25 14.67
CA ALA A 22 2.43 -3.29 15.58
C ALA A 22 1.95 -4.52 14.80
N THR A 23 2.20 -5.70 15.35
CA THR A 23 1.73 -6.99 14.81
C THR A 23 0.22 -7.14 14.97
N GLY A 24 -0.40 -7.95 14.11
CA GLY A 24 -1.84 -8.26 14.19
C GLY A 24 -2.76 -7.05 13.95
N LYS A 25 -2.30 -6.06 13.18
CA LYS A 25 -3.09 -4.89 12.78
C LYS A 25 -3.26 -4.85 11.26
N PRO A 26 -4.48 -4.60 10.75
CA PRO A 26 -4.70 -4.34 9.33
C PRO A 26 -4.18 -2.97 8.91
N GLY A 27 -3.93 -2.80 7.61
CA GLY A 27 -3.60 -1.51 7.04
C GLY A 27 -3.02 -1.59 5.65
N ASN A 28 -2.46 -0.47 5.20
CA ASN A 28 -1.92 -0.26 3.87
C ASN A 28 -0.44 0.08 3.95
N TYR A 29 0.28 -0.24 2.87
CA TYR A 29 1.67 0.14 2.69
C TYR A 29 1.92 0.59 1.26
N ALA A 30 2.99 1.37 1.09
CA ALA A 30 3.54 1.70 -0.20
C ALA A 30 5.06 1.55 -0.15
N TYR A 31 5.65 0.97 -1.18
CA TYR A 31 7.10 0.95 -1.37
C TYR A 31 7.53 2.00 -2.39
N GLY A 32 8.78 2.43 -2.26
CA GLY A 32 9.33 3.44 -3.14
C GLY A 32 10.71 3.89 -2.73
N TYR A 33 11.06 5.10 -3.18
CA TYR A 33 12.28 5.79 -2.81
C TYR A 33 12.05 7.31 -2.82
N THR A 34 12.77 8.02 -1.95
CA THR A 34 12.82 9.48 -1.98
C THR A 34 13.80 9.93 -3.05
N ARG A 35 13.29 10.63 -4.06
CA ARG A 35 14.10 11.28 -5.08
C ARG A 35 14.84 12.47 -4.46
N LYS A 36 16.17 12.47 -4.57
CA LYS A 36 17.03 13.47 -3.91
C LYS A 36 16.86 14.91 -4.42
N SER A 37 16.44 15.08 -5.68
CA SER A 37 16.37 16.41 -6.31
C SER A 37 15.31 17.31 -5.68
N ASP A 38 14.20 16.74 -5.21
CA ASP A 38 13.02 17.48 -4.74
C ASP A 38 12.41 16.88 -3.46
N ASN A 39 13.09 15.88 -2.86
CA ASN A 39 12.63 15.16 -1.68
C ASN A 39 11.25 14.48 -1.85
N THR A 40 10.83 14.24 -3.09
CA THR A 40 9.56 13.59 -3.42
C THR A 40 9.68 12.09 -3.23
N PHE A 41 8.73 11.49 -2.52
CA PHE A 41 8.62 10.04 -2.43
C PHE A 41 7.99 9.47 -3.70
N ILE A 42 8.78 8.76 -4.49
CA ILE A 42 8.34 8.08 -5.71
C ILE A 42 7.79 6.72 -5.33
N VAL A 43 6.47 6.55 -5.51
CA VAL A 43 5.77 5.28 -5.26
C VAL A 43 6.08 4.30 -6.38
N LYS A 44 6.37 3.05 -6.01
CA LYS A 44 6.62 1.94 -6.93
C LYS A 44 5.70 0.75 -6.72
N TYR A 45 5.10 0.63 -5.54
CA TYR A 45 4.22 -0.48 -5.22
C TYR A 45 3.25 -0.01 -4.14
N VAL A 46 1.99 -0.42 -4.22
CA VAL A 46 1.01 -0.20 -3.16
C VAL A 46 0.40 -1.53 -2.75
N GLY A 47 0.07 -1.67 -1.47
CA GLY A 47 -0.43 -2.93 -0.95
C GLY A 47 -1.27 -2.77 0.30
N ARG A 48 -1.97 -3.84 0.69
CA ARG A 48 -2.64 -3.94 1.98
C ARG A 48 -2.38 -5.24 2.73
N SER A 49 -2.79 -5.26 4.00
CA SER A 49 -3.03 -6.47 4.78
C SER A 49 -4.31 -6.31 5.59
N ASP A 50 -5.15 -7.35 5.57
CA ASP A 50 -6.41 -7.38 6.30
C ASP A 50 -6.26 -7.87 7.75
N SER A 51 -5.07 -8.35 8.15
CA SER A 51 -4.84 -8.97 9.46
C SER A 51 -3.50 -8.63 10.11
N ASP A 52 -2.40 -8.60 9.36
CA ASP A 52 -1.07 -8.32 9.91
C ASP A 52 -0.20 -7.57 8.90
N LEU A 53 -0.25 -6.24 8.99
CA LEU A 53 0.55 -5.33 8.17
C LEU A 53 2.05 -5.50 8.43
N ASN A 54 2.45 -5.70 9.68
CA ASN A 54 3.87 -5.88 10.05
C ASN A 54 4.45 -7.10 9.34
N LYS A 55 3.73 -8.23 9.33
CA LYS A 55 4.18 -9.43 8.61
C LYS A 55 4.14 -9.23 7.10
N ARG A 56 3.06 -8.64 6.57
CA ARG A 56 2.87 -8.48 5.12
C ARG A 56 3.92 -7.59 4.47
N ILE A 57 4.25 -6.44 5.07
CA ILE A 57 5.15 -5.44 4.49
C ILE A 57 6.62 -5.91 4.39
N LYS A 58 6.98 -7.04 5.03
CA LYS A 58 8.35 -7.55 5.01
C LYS A 58 8.75 -8.17 3.65
N HIS A 59 7.79 -8.53 2.80
CA HIS A 59 8.11 -9.16 1.50
C HIS A 59 8.84 -8.22 0.52
N GLY A 60 8.79 -6.90 0.74
CA GLY A 60 9.50 -5.94 -0.09
C GLY A 60 10.98 -5.76 0.28
N ILE A 61 11.44 -6.32 1.41
CA ILE A 61 12.83 -6.17 1.86
C ILE A 61 13.79 -6.75 0.81
N GLY A 62 14.84 -5.98 0.51
CA GLY A 62 15.82 -6.34 -0.52
C GLY A 62 15.40 -5.97 -1.95
N LYS A 63 14.12 -5.67 -2.19
CA LYS A 63 13.61 -5.19 -3.49
C LYS A 63 13.39 -3.67 -3.53
N TYR A 64 12.94 -3.08 -2.42
CA TYR A 64 12.65 -1.65 -2.32
C TYR A 64 13.49 -0.97 -1.23
N ALA A 65 13.72 0.33 -1.38
CA ALA A 65 14.55 1.10 -0.45
C ALA A 65 13.77 1.58 0.78
N GLN A 66 12.55 2.05 0.59
CA GLN A 66 11.75 2.71 1.62
C GLN A 66 10.28 2.29 1.56
N PHE A 67 9.60 2.51 2.68
CA PHE A 67 8.16 2.30 2.77
C PHE A 67 7.43 3.44 3.48
N LYS A 68 6.14 3.55 3.18
CA LYS A 68 5.15 4.27 3.97
C LYS A 68 4.05 3.31 4.40
N PHE A 69 3.35 3.63 5.50
CA PHE A 69 2.25 2.80 5.98
C PHE A 69 1.13 3.60 6.66
N SER A 70 -0.06 3.02 6.73
CA SER A 70 -1.13 3.48 7.64
C SER A 70 -1.93 2.29 8.14
N TYR A 71 -2.41 2.35 9.38
CA TYR A 71 -3.41 1.40 9.86
C TYR A 71 -4.76 1.63 9.20
N ALA A 72 -5.55 0.57 9.08
CA ALA A 72 -6.97 0.62 8.72
C ALA A 72 -7.79 0.15 9.92
N LYS A 73 -9.07 0.55 9.99
CA LYS A 73 -9.98 0.06 11.04
C LYS A 73 -10.48 -1.35 10.75
N ASN A 74 -10.59 -1.72 9.47
CA ASN A 74 -11.07 -3.01 9.00
C ASN A 74 -10.61 -3.29 7.55
N SER A 75 -10.92 -4.48 7.03
CA SER A 75 -10.54 -4.89 5.68
C SER A 75 -11.21 -4.07 4.57
N LYS A 76 -12.40 -3.49 4.83
CA LYS A 76 -13.07 -2.62 3.84
C LYS A 76 -12.27 -1.35 3.62
N GLU A 77 -11.91 -0.65 4.70
CA GLU A 77 -11.11 0.57 4.63
C GLU A 77 -9.72 0.28 4.03
N ALA A 78 -9.11 -0.86 4.37
CA ALA A 78 -7.83 -1.26 3.79
C ALA A 78 -7.95 -1.49 2.27
N PHE A 79 -8.99 -2.18 1.81
CA PHE A 79 -9.26 -2.43 0.40
C PHE A 79 -9.52 -1.12 -0.37
N GLU A 80 -10.48 -0.32 0.07
CA GLU A 80 -10.85 0.94 -0.58
C GLU A 80 -9.64 1.89 -0.70
N LYS A 81 -8.81 1.97 0.35
CA LYS A 81 -7.59 2.79 0.32
C LYS A 81 -6.54 2.24 -0.62
N GLU A 82 -6.37 0.92 -0.71
CA GLU A 82 -5.45 0.31 -1.67
C GLU A 82 -5.88 0.59 -3.11
N CYS A 83 -7.16 0.38 -3.44
CA CYS A 83 -7.74 0.74 -4.73
C CYS A 83 -7.46 2.20 -5.07
N LYS A 84 -7.78 3.12 -4.15
CA LYS A 84 -7.50 4.53 -4.37
C LYS A 84 -6.02 4.79 -4.65
N ASN A 85 -5.11 4.25 -3.85
CA ASN A 85 -3.67 4.44 -4.08
C ASN A 85 -3.21 3.80 -5.40
N TYR A 86 -3.77 2.65 -5.78
CA TYR A 86 -3.44 1.98 -7.03
C TYR A 86 -3.73 2.91 -8.22
N HIS A 87 -4.94 3.46 -8.28
CA HIS A 87 -5.37 4.38 -9.34
C HIS A 87 -4.66 5.74 -9.26
N ASP A 88 -4.54 6.33 -8.06
CA ASP A 88 -3.88 7.62 -7.85
C ASP A 88 -2.41 7.62 -8.30
N PHE A 89 -1.73 6.46 -8.26
CA PHE A 89 -0.33 6.29 -8.64
C PHE A 89 -0.15 5.54 -9.97
N GLY A 90 -1.20 5.41 -10.77
CA GLY A 90 -1.13 4.94 -12.16
C GLY A 90 -0.93 3.44 -12.31
N GLY A 91 -1.44 2.64 -11.40
CA GLY A 91 -1.43 1.18 -11.53
C GLY A 91 -2.20 0.70 -12.76
N ASP A 92 -3.28 1.38 -13.13
CA ASP A 92 -4.09 1.15 -14.33
C ASP A 92 -3.32 1.37 -15.65
N ILE A 93 -2.27 2.18 -15.62
CA ILE A 93 -1.40 2.49 -16.77
C ILE A 93 0.01 1.93 -16.62
N GLY A 94 0.23 0.97 -15.71
CA GLY A 94 1.52 0.27 -15.55
C GLY A 94 2.65 1.12 -14.95
N SER A 95 2.31 2.14 -14.15
CA SER A 95 3.30 2.99 -13.46
C SER A 95 3.80 2.38 -12.14
N LEU A 96 3.06 1.41 -11.59
CA LEU A 96 3.41 0.64 -10.41
C LEU A 96 3.99 -0.72 -10.81
N ASP A 97 4.79 -1.33 -9.94
CA ASP A 97 5.34 -2.67 -10.11
C ASP A 97 4.32 -3.78 -9.84
N ASN A 98 3.18 -3.46 -9.22
CA ASN A 98 2.04 -4.37 -9.14
C ASN A 98 0.98 -3.96 -10.16
N ASP A 99 0.96 -4.68 -11.29
CA ASP A 99 0.08 -4.43 -12.44
C ASP A 99 -1.35 -4.94 -12.27
N ILE A 100 -1.60 -5.69 -11.19
CA ILE A 100 -2.90 -6.30 -10.92
C ILE A 100 -3.66 -5.40 -9.95
N HIS A 101 -4.86 -4.98 -10.37
CA HIS A 101 -5.78 -4.23 -9.53
C HIS A 101 -6.04 -4.96 -8.21
N PRO A 102 -6.18 -4.25 -7.08
CA PRO A 102 -6.48 -4.86 -5.80
C PRO A 102 -7.76 -5.72 -5.83
N ASP A 103 -7.64 -6.98 -5.44
CA ASP A 103 -8.80 -7.87 -5.35
C ASP A 103 -9.58 -7.64 -4.04
N ARG A 104 -10.85 -8.03 -3.98
CA ARG A 104 -11.71 -7.94 -2.79
C ARG A 104 -11.17 -8.84 -1.67
N PRO A 105 -11.33 -8.48 -0.37
CA PRO A 105 -11.02 -9.40 0.72
C PRO A 105 -11.87 -10.68 0.63
N GLU A 106 -11.32 -11.82 1.10
CA GLU A 106 -12.00 -13.12 1.02
C GLU A 106 -13.40 -13.09 1.66
N GLY A 107 -14.39 -13.59 0.92
CA GLY A 107 -15.79 -13.64 1.35
C GLY A 107 -16.46 -12.27 1.50
N LYS A 108 -15.93 -11.23 0.85
CA LYS A 108 -16.51 -9.87 0.82
C LYS A 108 -16.94 -9.47 -0.58
N GLU A 109 -18.04 -8.73 -0.63
CA GLU A 109 -18.63 -8.15 -1.85
C GLU A 109 -18.39 -6.63 -1.84
N TYR A 110 -17.15 -6.20 -1.60
CA TYR A 110 -16.81 -4.78 -1.57
C TYR A 110 -16.53 -4.28 -2.98
N GLU A 111 -17.05 -3.10 -3.33
CA GLU A 111 -16.75 -2.47 -4.61
C GLU A 111 -15.50 -1.59 -4.57
N CYS A 112 -14.81 -1.53 -5.70
CA CYS A 112 -13.76 -0.55 -5.89
C CYS A 112 -14.38 0.86 -5.90
N PRO A 113 -13.89 1.81 -5.09
CA PRO A 113 -14.47 3.16 -5.06
C PRO A 113 -14.08 4.03 -6.26
N ILE A 114 -13.28 3.51 -7.20
CA ILE A 114 -12.70 4.27 -8.32
C ILE A 114 -13.14 3.73 -9.69
N CYS A 115 -13.32 2.42 -9.84
CA CYS A 115 -13.71 1.78 -11.10
C CYS A 115 -14.74 0.68 -10.87
N ASP A 116 -15.30 0.19 -11.97
CA ASP A 116 -16.37 -0.81 -12.09
C ASP A 116 -15.83 -2.21 -12.42
N ILE A 117 -14.57 -2.51 -12.08
CA ILE A 117 -13.91 -3.79 -12.44
C ILE A 117 -14.64 -5.04 -11.92
N PHE A 118 -15.52 -4.87 -10.94
CA PHE A 118 -16.29 -5.96 -10.38
C PHE A 118 -17.80 -5.85 -10.59
N ASP A 119 -18.24 -4.87 -11.39
CA ASP A 119 -19.62 -4.77 -11.83
C ASP A 119 -19.80 -5.79 -12.97
N GLU A 120 -20.73 -6.74 -12.80
CA GLU A 120 -21.07 -7.75 -13.82
C GLU A 120 -22.04 -7.22 -14.89
#